data_AF-A0A3M0ZE75-F1
#
_entry.id   AF-A0A3M0ZE75-F1
#
_cell.length_a   1.000
_cell.length_b   1.000
_cell.length_c   1.000
_cell.angle_alpha   90.00
_cell.angle_beta   90.00
_cell.angle_gamma   90.00
#
_symmetry.space_group_name_H-M   'P 1'
#
loop_
_entity.id
_entity.type
_entity.pdbx_description
1 polymer ?
#
loop_
_entity_poly.entity_id
_entity_poly.type
_entity_poly.pdbx_seq_one_letter_code
_entity_poly.pdbx_strand_id
1 'polypeptide(L)'
;MQLGPVIEPFDMPRLQYFWSLDRDPERKRDAWYYNPQFNRLFRMQGDLHWLSYLNQEDIDMDSFGGYAGRVEWANWKYLGQRTVLAPFELSEWTDWLWRKDSEAFFPKVLWEPRRVAVVEGRSVSHHRLYSRRVIYLDLETYRVVYSELYDQKGELWKLLFNTYYFSSDPFPADSCKDDWEFPYLAAETVVDTQRRGATWCAMGFVPVVSGSDPWSVNKGEGAWTSGSSDALFSIEAGR
;
A
#
# COMPACT_ATOMS: atom_id res chain seq x y z
N MET A 1 -2.29 -4.31 11.65
CA MET A 1 -1.67 -3.27 10.82
C MET A 1 -2.07 -1.93 11.39
N GLN A 2 -1.12 -0.99 11.45
CA GLN A 2 -1.33 0.37 11.93
C GLN A 2 -0.87 1.34 10.86
N LEU A 3 -1.61 2.44 10.73
CA LEU A 3 -1.42 3.46 9.71
C LEU A 3 -1.53 4.82 10.40
N GLY A 4 -0.38 5.48 10.61
CA GLY A 4 -0.25 6.82 11.19
C GLY A 4 0.83 6.85 12.28
N PRO A 5 1.01 7.98 12.99
CA PRO A 5 0.22 9.22 12.92
C PRO A 5 0.39 10.01 11.62
N VAL A 6 -0.70 10.63 11.15
CA VAL A 6 -0.64 11.70 10.15
C VAL A 6 0.17 12.87 10.73
N ILE A 7 1.20 13.30 10.02
CA ILE A 7 2.08 14.39 10.48
C ILE A 7 1.63 15.73 9.89
N GLU A 8 1.24 15.72 8.62
CA GLU A 8 0.77 16.86 7.85
C GLU A 8 -0.39 16.43 6.94
N PRO A 9 -1.29 17.35 6.54
CA PRO A 9 -1.35 18.77 6.90
C PRO A 9 -1.88 19.05 8.33
N PHE A 10 -1.69 20.29 8.82
CA PHE A 10 -2.00 20.69 10.20
C PHE A 10 -3.47 20.51 10.61
N ASP A 11 -4.39 20.41 9.65
CA ASP A 11 -5.82 20.19 9.88
C ASP A 11 -6.18 18.73 10.21
N MET A 12 -5.25 17.79 10.08
CA MET A 12 -5.43 16.38 10.51
C MET A 12 -4.26 15.84 11.35
N PRO A 13 -3.77 16.59 12.35
CA PRO A 13 -2.52 16.22 13.01
C PRO A 13 -2.78 15.03 13.94
N ARG A 14 -2.00 13.95 13.78
CA ARG A 14 -1.96 12.75 14.62
C ARG A 14 -3.14 11.78 14.51
N LEU A 15 -3.93 11.87 13.45
CA LEU A 15 -4.92 10.84 13.17
C LEU A 15 -4.22 9.50 12.93
N GLN A 16 -4.77 8.41 13.47
CA GLN A 16 -4.22 7.06 13.32
C GLN A 16 -5.33 6.07 13.04
N TYR A 17 -5.05 5.07 12.22
CA TYR A 17 -5.92 3.94 11.95
C TYR A 17 -5.23 2.64 12.37
N PHE A 18 -6.02 1.72 12.89
CA PHE A 18 -5.58 0.39 13.25
C PHE A 18 -6.60 -0.63 12.76
N TRP A 19 -6.14 -1.70 12.12
CA TRP A 19 -7.01 -2.81 11.75
C TRP A 19 -6.31 -4.15 11.85
N SER A 20 -7.11 -5.18 12.14
CA SER A 20 -6.68 -6.56 12.20
C SER A 20 -7.49 -7.43 11.25
N LEU A 21 -6.79 -8.06 10.30
CA LEU A 21 -7.32 -9.14 9.51
C LEU A 21 -7.17 -10.44 10.31
N ASP A 22 -8.28 -11.07 10.67
CA ASP A 22 -8.26 -12.39 11.28
C ASP A 22 -7.96 -13.45 10.20
N ARG A 23 -7.37 -14.58 10.61
CA ARG A 23 -7.17 -15.76 9.75
C ARG A 23 -8.48 -16.50 9.50
N ASP A 24 -9.43 -16.40 10.43
CA ASP A 24 -10.77 -16.96 10.26
C ASP A 24 -11.56 -16.12 9.22
N PRO A 25 -11.95 -16.71 8.08
CA PRO A 25 -12.70 -16.01 7.04
C PRO A 25 -14.10 -15.57 7.50
N GLU A 26 -14.70 -16.24 8.48
CA GLU A 26 -16.03 -15.91 9.02
C GLU A 26 -15.99 -14.72 9.97
N ARG A 27 -14.83 -14.46 10.57
CA ARG A 27 -14.67 -13.31 11.46
C ARG A 27 -14.44 -12.04 10.63
N LYS A 28 -15.30 -11.05 10.89
CA LYS A 28 -15.16 -9.70 10.31
C LYS A 28 -13.89 -9.03 10.84
N ARG A 29 -13.26 -8.22 9.98
CA ARG A 29 -12.12 -7.39 10.37
C ARG A 29 -12.54 -6.46 11.50
N ASP A 30 -11.69 -6.31 12.50
CA ASP A 30 -11.83 -5.26 13.49
C ASP A 30 -10.98 -4.05 13.07
N ALA A 31 -11.58 -2.86 13.06
CA ALA A 31 -10.92 -1.62 12.70
C ALA A 31 -11.27 -0.49 13.66
N TRP A 32 -10.31 0.38 13.91
CA TRP A 32 -10.40 1.53 14.79
C TRP A 32 -9.67 2.72 14.19
N TYR A 33 -10.09 3.92 14.55
CA TYR A 33 -9.31 5.12 14.31
C TYR A 33 -9.28 5.99 15.56
N TYR A 34 -8.12 6.61 15.82
CA TYR A 34 -7.94 7.56 16.89
C TYR A 34 -8.13 8.96 16.32
N ASN A 35 -9.09 9.72 16.88
CA ASN A 35 -9.30 11.12 16.56
C ASN A 35 -8.68 12.01 17.66
N PRO A 36 -7.64 12.80 17.33
CA PRO A 36 -6.93 13.66 18.28
C PRO A 36 -7.76 14.87 18.72
N GLN A 37 -8.69 15.37 17.89
CA GLN A 37 -9.59 16.47 18.26
C GLN A 37 -10.49 16.10 19.44
N PHE A 38 -10.87 14.83 19.53
CA PHE A 38 -11.68 14.29 20.65
C PHE A 38 -10.86 13.48 21.65
N ASN A 39 -9.55 13.30 21.42
CA ASN A 39 -8.69 12.36 22.15
C ASN A 39 -9.34 11.00 22.37
N ARG A 40 -10.00 10.46 21.33
CA ARG A 40 -10.84 9.27 21.46
C ARG A 40 -10.59 8.27 20.33
N LEU A 41 -10.54 6.99 20.72
CA LEU A 41 -10.56 5.86 19.82
C LEU A 41 -12.01 5.53 19.44
N PHE A 42 -12.28 5.48 18.14
CA PHE A 42 -13.57 5.09 17.58
C PHE A 42 -13.43 3.73 16.92
N ARG A 43 -14.33 2.80 17.25
CA ARG A 43 -14.43 1.53 16.52
C ARG A 43 -15.23 1.75 15.25
N MET A 44 -14.65 1.36 14.12
CA MET A 44 -15.34 1.36 12.83
C MET A 44 -16.28 0.16 12.80
N GLN A 45 -17.56 0.40 12.52
CA GLN A 45 -18.53 -0.69 12.36
C GLN A 45 -18.51 -1.23 10.93
N GLY A 46 -18.35 -2.54 10.79
CA GLY A 46 -18.53 -3.26 9.53
C GLY A 46 -17.29 -3.31 8.65
N ASP A 47 -17.52 -3.84 7.44
CA ASP A 47 -16.54 -4.17 6.41
C ASP A 47 -16.09 -2.90 5.66
N LEU A 48 -15.75 -1.81 6.37
CA LEU A 48 -15.46 -0.47 5.82
C LEU A 48 -14.10 -0.38 5.11
N HIS A 49 -13.58 -1.50 4.61
CA HIS A 49 -12.31 -1.61 3.91
C HIS A 49 -12.29 -0.84 2.60
N TRP A 50 -13.48 -0.63 2.06
CA TRP A 50 -13.76 0.19 0.90
C TRP A 50 -13.75 1.71 1.17
N LEU A 51 -13.63 2.16 2.42
CA LEU A 51 -13.44 3.58 2.65
C LEU A 51 -12.04 3.99 2.19
N SER A 52 -12.01 5.01 1.34
CA SER A 52 -10.80 5.77 1.06
C SER A 52 -10.21 6.26 2.38
N TYR A 53 -8.90 6.17 2.52
CA TYR A 53 -8.22 6.77 3.65
C TYR A 53 -8.60 8.26 3.71
N LEU A 54 -9.07 8.70 4.88
CA LEU A 54 -9.53 10.08 5.13
C LEU A 54 -10.66 10.59 4.23
N ASN A 55 -11.28 9.75 3.38
CA ASN A 55 -12.23 10.16 2.33
C ASN A 55 -11.69 11.23 1.34
N GLN A 56 -10.37 11.44 1.29
CA GLN A 56 -9.74 12.45 0.43
C GLN A 56 -8.80 11.85 -0.62
N GLU A 57 -8.48 10.57 -0.48
CA GLU A 57 -7.46 9.92 -1.30
C GLU A 57 -8.05 8.94 -2.30
N ASP A 58 -7.29 8.63 -3.34
CA ASP A 58 -7.69 7.64 -4.32
C ASP A 58 -7.36 6.20 -3.89
N ILE A 59 -6.82 5.97 -2.69
CA ILE A 59 -6.49 4.63 -2.17
C ILE A 59 -7.50 4.15 -1.11
N ASP A 60 -8.04 2.94 -1.31
CA ASP A 60 -8.81 2.21 -0.29
C ASP A 60 -7.89 1.29 0.53
N MET A 61 -8.32 0.93 1.75
CA MET A 61 -7.49 0.13 2.66
C MET A 61 -7.11 -1.26 2.09
N ASP A 62 -7.88 -1.82 1.16
CA ASP A 62 -7.59 -3.12 0.54
C ASP A 62 -6.69 -3.01 -0.69
N SER A 63 -6.33 -1.78 -1.07
CA SER A 63 -5.46 -1.53 -2.21
C SER A 63 -4.01 -1.28 -1.80
N PHE A 64 -3.71 -1.11 -0.51
CA PHE A 64 -2.33 -0.95 -0.04
C PHE A 64 -1.40 -2.08 -0.51
N GLY A 65 -0.23 -1.69 -1.03
CA GLY A 65 0.72 -2.61 -1.62
C GLY A 65 0.16 -3.35 -2.85
N GLY A 66 -0.79 -2.76 -3.56
CA GLY A 66 -1.52 -3.29 -4.72
C GLY A 66 -2.69 -4.23 -4.40
N TYR A 67 -2.63 -4.97 -3.29
CA TYR A 67 -3.75 -5.78 -2.76
C TYR A 67 -3.49 -6.23 -1.32
N ALA A 68 -4.26 -5.70 -0.37
CA ALA A 68 -4.26 -6.08 1.05
C ALA A 68 -5.60 -6.71 1.49
N GLY A 69 -6.49 -7.00 0.54
CA GLY A 69 -7.75 -7.67 0.79
C GLY A 69 -7.61 -9.17 1.08
N ARG A 70 -8.70 -9.80 1.51
CA ARG A 70 -8.76 -11.26 1.66
C ARG A 70 -8.93 -11.95 0.32
N VAL A 71 -8.16 -13.02 0.08
CA VAL A 71 -8.21 -13.78 -1.17
C VAL A 71 -9.63 -14.31 -1.44
N GLU A 72 -10.40 -14.65 -0.42
CA GLU A 72 -11.77 -15.16 -0.53
C GLU A 72 -12.78 -14.10 -1.02
N TRP A 73 -12.42 -12.82 -1.02
CA TRP A 73 -13.31 -11.74 -1.44
C TRP A 73 -13.48 -11.62 -2.95
N ALA A 74 -12.74 -12.39 -3.73
CA ALA A 74 -12.87 -12.41 -5.17
C ALA A 74 -12.78 -13.82 -5.74
N ASN A 75 -13.50 -14.04 -6.84
CA ASN A 75 -13.25 -15.17 -7.72
C ASN A 75 -12.06 -14.82 -8.62
N TRP A 76 -10.99 -15.60 -8.50
CA TRP A 76 -9.74 -15.37 -9.22
C TRP A 76 -9.66 -16.19 -10.51
N LYS A 77 -9.16 -15.56 -11.56
CA LYS A 77 -8.85 -16.19 -12.84
C LYS A 77 -7.43 -15.83 -13.25
N TYR A 78 -6.63 -16.84 -13.51
CA TYR A 78 -5.31 -16.63 -14.10
C TYR A 78 -5.44 -16.24 -15.58
N LEU A 79 -4.81 -15.14 -15.97
CA LEU A 79 -4.84 -14.60 -17.33
C LEU A 79 -3.59 -14.92 -18.14
N GLY A 80 -2.52 -15.40 -17.50
CA GLY A 80 -1.26 -15.77 -18.16
C GLY A 80 -0.05 -15.02 -17.60
N GLN A 81 1.07 -15.14 -18.31
CA GLN A 81 2.29 -14.37 -18.02
C GLN A 81 2.52 -13.32 -19.09
N ARG A 82 3.15 -12.21 -18.70
CA ARG A 82 3.65 -11.20 -19.64
C ARG A 82 4.88 -10.52 -19.07
N THR A 83 5.55 -9.75 -19.91
CA THR A 83 6.63 -8.85 -19.50
C THR A 83 6.06 -7.44 -19.39
N VAL A 84 6.29 -6.79 -18.26
CA VAL A 84 5.89 -5.39 -18.01
C VAL A 84 7.08 -4.60 -17.50
N LEU A 85 7.05 -3.28 -17.67
CA LEU A 85 8.03 -2.42 -17.02
C LEU A 85 7.65 -2.22 -15.55
N ALA A 86 8.60 -2.23 -14.63
CA ALA A 86 8.37 -2.03 -13.22
C ALA A 86 9.50 -1.22 -12.57
N PRO A 87 9.22 -0.43 -11.50
CA PRO A 87 10.24 0.33 -10.81
C PRO A 87 10.79 -0.45 -9.61
N PHE A 88 11.87 -1.21 -9.81
CA PHE A 88 12.55 -2.00 -8.76
C PHE A 88 13.96 -1.49 -8.41
N GLU A 89 14.59 -0.75 -9.32
CA GLU A 89 15.94 -0.23 -9.13
C GLU A 89 15.88 1.25 -8.73
N LEU A 90 15.89 1.46 -7.41
CA LEU A 90 16.13 2.75 -6.80
C LEU A 90 17.64 2.97 -6.66
N SER A 91 18.25 3.62 -7.67
CA SER A 91 19.70 3.82 -7.71
C SER A 91 20.23 4.80 -6.66
N GLU A 92 19.41 5.79 -6.23
CA GLU A 92 19.77 6.75 -5.20
C GLU A 92 18.56 7.13 -4.34
N TRP A 93 18.74 7.00 -3.02
CA TRP A 93 17.79 7.47 -2.01
C TRP A 93 17.69 8.97 -2.03
N THR A 94 16.53 9.51 -2.40
CA THR A 94 16.38 10.95 -2.50
C THR A 94 14.98 11.44 -2.16
N ASP A 95 14.94 12.58 -1.46
CA ASP A 95 13.73 13.35 -1.11
C ASP A 95 12.92 13.83 -2.34
N TRP A 96 13.31 13.44 -3.56
CA TRP A 96 12.73 13.86 -4.83
C TRP A 96 12.16 12.72 -5.66
N LEU A 97 11.97 11.50 -5.11
CA LEU A 97 11.21 10.41 -5.75
C LEU A 97 10.01 10.96 -6.52
N TRP A 98 9.39 11.98 -5.91
CA TRP A 98 8.41 12.91 -6.44
C TRP A 98 8.98 14.34 -6.38
N ARG A 99 9.00 15.12 -7.48
CA ARG A 99 9.47 16.51 -7.38
C ARG A 99 8.40 17.32 -6.66
N LYS A 100 8.79 18.02 -5.58
CA LYS A 100 7.94 18.97 -4.83
C LYS A 100 7.27 20.03 -5.72
N ASP A 101 7.87 20.29 -6.88
CA ASP A 101 7.44 21.30 -7.87
C ASP A 101 6.96 20.70 -9.19
N SER A 102 6.61 19.40 -9.24
CA SER A 102 6.10 18.79 -10.47
C SER A 102 4.80 18.03 -10.28
N GLU A 103 3.91 18.19 -11.26
CA GLU A 103 2.75 17.34 -11.53
C GLU A 103 3.14 15.89 -11.91
N ALA A 104 4.40 15.48 -11.70
CA ALA A 104 4.88 14.16 -12.08
C ALA A 104 4.52 13.13 -11.01
N PHE A 105 3.46 12.38 -11.27
CA PHE A 105 3.02 11.21 -10.50
C PHE A 105 3.69 9.90 -10.95
N PHE A 106 4.76 9.96 -11.75
CA PHE A 106 5.69 8.82 -11.91
C PHE A 106 7.05 9.01 -11.23
N PRO A 107 7.54 7.97 -10.51
CA PRO A 107 8.76 8.09 -9.72
C PRO A 107 9.92 8.19 -10.69
N LYS A 108 10.90 9.03 -10.38
CA LYS A 108 12.09 9.21 -11.22
C LYS A 108 13.11 8.10 -10.94
N VAL A 109 12.75 6.88 -11.35
CA VAL A 109 13.52 5.65 -11.14
C VAL A 109 13.69 4.90 -12.46
N LEU A 110 14.60 3.94 -12.48
CA LEU A 110 14.73 3.07 -13.63
C LEU A 110 13.57 2.07 -13.68
N TRP A 111 12.93 2.02 -14.84
CA TRP A 111 11.89 1.05 -15.13
C TRP A 111 12.51 -0.12 -15.88
N GLU A 112 12.48 -1.29 -15.27
CA GLU A 112 13.07 -2.50 -15.82
C GLU A 112 12.00 -3.50 -16.27
N PRO A 113 12.27 -4.32 -17.31
CA PRO A 113 11.35 -5.37 -17.73
C PRO A 113 11.30 -6.51 -16.71
N ARG A 114 10.11 -6.75 -16.16
CA ARG A 114 9.80 -7.83 -15.21
C ARG A 114 8.84 -8.84 -15.82
N ARG A 115 9.09 -10.13 -15.58
CA ARG A 115 8.11 -11.18 -15.90
C ARG A 115 7.08 -11.28 -14.78
N VAL A 116 5.81 -11.15 -15.14
CA VAL A 116 4.70 -11.15 -14.18
C VAL A 116 3.66 -12.22 -14.51
N ALA A 117 3.06 -12.80 -13.48
CA ALA A 117 1.78 -13.49 -13.56
C ALA A 117 0.64 -12.48 -13.46
N VAL A 118 -0.38 -12.66 -14.29
CA VAL A 118 -1.56 -11.79 -14.31
C VAL A 118 -2.76 -12.55 -13.78
N VAL A 119 -3.41 -12.00 -12.77
CA VAL A 119 -4.63 -12.57 -12.19
C VAL A 119 -5.75 -11.55 -12.18
N GLU A 120 -6.93 -11.97 -12.61
CA GLU A 120 -8.16 -11.18 -12.53
C GLU A 120 -8.96 -11.63 -11.31
N GLY A 121 -9.35 -10.69 -10.45
CA GLY A 121 -10.27 -10.90 -9.35
C GLY A 121 -11.60 -10.22 -9.60
N ARG A 122 -12.70 -10.97 -9.53
CA ARG A 122 -14.06 -10.40 -9.51
C ARG A 122 -14.64 -10.54 -8.11
N SER A 123 -14.93 -9.41 -7.46
CA SER A 123 -15.42 -9.40 -6.08
C SER A 123 -16.67 -10.28 -5.93
N VAL A 124 -16.77 -11.04 -4.84
CA VAL A 124 -17.95 -11.86 -4.52
C VAL A 124 -18.99 -11.09 -3.70
N SER A 125 -18.55 -10.10 -2.93
CA SER A 125 -19.41 -9.29 -2.04
C SER A 125 -20.48 -8.52 -2.83
N HIS A 126 -21.61 -8.17 -2.22
CA HIS A 126 -22.62 -7.30 -2.86
C HIS A 126 -22.25 -5.81 -2.77
N HIS A 127 -21.37 -5.43 -1.85
CA HIS A 127 -20.91 -4.05 -1.63
C HIS A 127 -19.63 -3.77 -2.43
N ARG A 128 -19.68 -3.97 -3.75
CA ARG A 128 -18.50 -3.87 -4.64
C ARG A 128 -18.20 -2.42 -4.99
N LEU A 129 -17.06 -1.90 -4.57
CA LEU A 129 -16.54 -0.63 -5.08
C LEU A 129 -16.22 -0.69 -6.58
N TYR A 130 -15.62 -1.80 -7.00
CA TYR A 130 -15.14 -2.04 -8.35
C TYR A 130 -15.72 -3.35 -8.88
N SER A 131 -15.93 -3.46 -10.19
CA SER A 131 -16.45 -4.68 -10.81
C SER A 131 -15.40 -5.78 -10.90
N ARG A 132 -14.15 -5.37 -11.15
CA ARG A 132 -13.02 -6.25 -11.49
C ARG A 132 -11.72 -5.60 -11.08
N ARG A 133 -10.78 -6.42 -10.61
CA ARG A 133 -9.39 -6.05 -10.36
C ARG A 133 -8.47 -6.93 -11.19
N VAL A 134 -7.39 -6.38 -11.74
CA VAL A 134 -6.33 -7.16 -12.41
C VAL A 134 -5.00 -6.88 -11.70
N ILE A 135 -4.41 -7.93 -11.12
CA ILE A 135 -3.17 -7.86 -10.35
C ILE A 135 -2.03 -8.44 -11.20
N TYR A 136 -0.90 -7.77 -11.15
CA TYR A 136 0.34 -8.15 -11.82
C TYR A 136 1.34 -8.54 -10.74
N LEU A 137 1.56 -9.84 -10.59
CA LEU A 137 2.46 -10.41 -9.59
C LEU A 137 3.82 -10.69 -10.23
N ASP A 138 4.88 -10.05 -9.75
CA ASP A 138 6.24 -10.34 -10.18
C ASP A 138 6.63 -11.79 -9.87
N LEU A 139 7.19 -12.50 -10.85
CA LEU A 139 7.48 -13.93 -10.72
C LEU A 139 8.76 -14.24 -9.95
N GLU A 140 9.62 -13.25 -9.72
CA GLU A 140 10.87 -13.46 -8.97
C GLU A 140 10.69 -13.06 -7.50
N THR A 141 9.98 -11.97 -7.24
CA THR A 141 9.81 -11.38 -5.90
C THR A 141 8.44 -11.66 -5.27
N TYR A 142 7.47 -12.14 -6.07
CA TYR A 142 6.08 -12.32 -5.65
C TYR A 142 5.44 -11.03 -5.09
N ARG A 143 5.92 -9.87 -5.55
CA ARG A 143 5.35 -8.57 -5.23
C ARG A 143 4.33 -8.14 -6.27
N VAL A 144 3.31 -7.39 -5.83
CA VAL A 144 2.35 -6.79 -6.75
C VAL A 144 3.00 -5.57 -7.38
N VAL A 145 3.24 -5.61 -8.68
CA VAL A 145 3.82 -4.49 -9.42
C VAL A 145 2.73 -3.49 -9.80
N TYR A 146 1.60 -4.01 -10.30
CA TYR A 146 0.46 -3.22 -10.74
C TYR A 146 -0.84 -3.82 -10.23
N SER A 147 -1.82 -2.94 -10.02
CA SER A 147 -3.21 -3.30 -9.74
C SER A 147 -4.14 -2.37 -10.54
N GLU A 148 -4.93 -2.93 -11.44
CA GLU A 148 -5.95 -2.19 -12.18
C GLU A 148 -7.31 -2.42 -11.53
N LEU A 149 -8.06 -1.35 -11.26
CA LEU A 149 -9.44 -1.43 -10.79
C LEU A 149 -10.37 -0.90 -11.89
N TYR A 150 -11.43 -1.66 -12.16
CA TYR A 150 -12.45 -1.31 -13.15
C TYR A 150 -13.76 -0.96 -12.44
N ASP A 151 -14.45 0.06 -12.91
CA ASP A 151 -15.76 0.46 -12.38
C ASP A 151 -16.88 -0.54 -12.75
N GLN A 152 -18.11 -0.26 -12.32
CA GLN A 152 -19.27 -1.13 -12.61
C GLN A 152 -19.65 -1.21 -14.10
N LYS A 153 -19.20 -0.26 -14.93
CA LYS A 153 -19.39 -0.28 -16.39
C LYS A 153 -18.29 -1.07 -17.11
N GLY A 154 -17.23 -1.45 -16.40
CA GLY A 154 -16.07 -2.15 -16.94
C GLY A 154 -15.01 -1.20 -17.52
N GLU A 155 -15.08 0.09 -17.22
CA GLU A 155 -14.08 1.07 -17.60
C GLU A 155 -12.95 1.11 -16.57
N LEU A 156 -11.72 1.40 -17.00
CA LEU A 156 -10.61 1.58 -16.07
C LEU A 156 -10.92 2.77 -15.15
N TRP A 157 -10.83 2.53 -13.85
CA TRP A 157 -11.07 3.54 -12.83
C TRP A 157 -9.77 3.97 -12.17
N LYS A 158 -9.00 3.02 -11.65
CA LYS A 158 -7.75 3.30 -10.96
C LYS A 158 -6.64 2.38 -11.43
N LEU A 159 -5.46 2.94 -11.58
CA LEU A 159 -4.22 2.21 -11.78
C LEU A 159 -3.33 2.43 -10.56
N LEU A 160 -2.96 1.35 -9.90
CA LEU A 160 -1.95 1.36 -8.85
C LEU A 160 -0.67 0.75 -9.39
N PHE A 161 0.45 1.32 -9.00
CA PHE A 161 1.76 0.70 -9.18
C PHE A 161 2.66 0.93 -7.97
N ASN A 162 3.51 -0.05 -7.71
CA ASN A 162 4.41 -0.06 -6.57
C ASN A 162 5.85 0.14 -7.02
N THR A 163 6.59 0.92 -6.25
CA THR A 163 8.02 1.15 -6.39
C THR A 163 8.76 0.40 -5.30
N TYR A 164 9.72 -0.41 -5.71
CA TYR A 164 10.52 -1.24 -4.81
C TYR A 164 11.98 -0.83 -4.83
N TYR A 165 12.69 -1.20 -3.78
CA TYR A 165 14.15 -1.23 -3.71
C TYR A 165 14.60 -2.50 -3.02
N PHE A 166 15.79 -2.97 -3.37
CA PHE A 166 16.45 -4.06 -2.66
C PHE A 166 17.39 -3.48 -1.61
N SER A 167 17.28 -3.96 -0.39
CA SER A 167 18.23 -3.67 0.69
C SER A 167 18.24 -4.83 1.67
N SER A 168 19.34 -4.99 2.41
CA SER A 168 19.40 -5.83 3.62
C SER A 168 19.35 -4.99 4.90
N ASP A 169 19.33 -3.66 4.76
CA ASP A 169 19.29 -2.66 5.83
C ASP A 169 18.37 -1.52 5.36
N PRO A 170 17.05 -1.72 5.41
CA PRO A 170 16.09 -0.73 4.89
C PRO A 170 16.04 0.55 5.74
N PHE A 171 16.49 0.50 7.01
CA PHE A 171 16.44 1.64 7.94
C PHE A 171 17.78 1.77 8.68
N PRO A 172 18.72 2.60 8.21
CA PRO A 172 20.08 2.68 8.76
C PRO A 172 20.20 3.23 10.20
N ALA A 173 19.07 3.51 10.87
CA ALA A 173 19.02 3.91 12.28
C ALA A 173 18.68 2.68 13.16
N ASP A 174 19.72 2.01 13.69
CA ASP A 174 19.66 0.93 14.69
C ASP A 174 18.68 -0.24 14.41
N SER A 175 18.31 -0.48 13.14
CA SER A 175 17.33 -1.50 12.77
C SER A 175 17.91 -2.90 12.59
N CYS A 176 17.01 -3.89 12.58
CA CYS A 176 17.32 -5.30 12.38
C CYS A 176 17.83 -5.54 10.96
N LYS A 177 19.15 -5.63 10.78
CA LYS A 177 19.77 -6.04 9.52
C LYS A 177 19.35 -7.47 9.16
N ASP A 178 19.07 -7.68 7.88
CA ASP A 178 18.81 -8.99 7.31
C ASP A 178 20.08 -9.57 6.67
N ASP A 179 20.20 -10.90 6.67
CA ASP A 179 21.34 -11.61 6.05
C ASP A 179 21.27 -11.63 4.51
N TRP A 180 20.15 -11.17 3.94
CA TRP A 180 19.88 -11.13 2.51
C TRP A 180 19.12 -9.87 2.12
N GLU A 181 19.18 -9.51 0.84
CA GLU A 181 18.40 -8.39 0.31
C GLU A 181 16.94 -8.79 0.09
N PHE A 182 16.05 -7.85 0.38
CA PHE A 182 14.60 -8.02 0.20
C PHE A 182 14.01 -6.84 -0.58
N PRO A 183 13.00 -7.05 -1.44
CA PRO A 183 12.32 -5.97 -2.14
C PRO A 183 11.34 -5.28 -1.19
N TYR A 184 11.78 -4.15 -0.63
CA TYR A 184 10.97 -3.28 0.21
C TYR A 184 10.16 -2.32 -0.65
N LEU A 185 8.93 -2.06 -0.22
CA LEU A 185 8.04 -1.09 -0.87
C LEU A 185 8.49 0.32 -0.47
N ALA A 186 9.04 1.08 -1.41
CA ALA A 186 9.43 2.48 -1.21
C ALA A 186 8.25 3.43 -1.38
N ALA A 187 7.41 3.17 -2.38
CA ALA A 187 6.25 4.00 -2.64
C ALA A 187 5.15 3.22 -3.34
N GLU A 188 3.92 3.64 -3.10
CA GLU A 188 2.74 3.23 -3.87
C GLU A 188 2.14 4.46 -4.52
N THR A 189 1.74 4.33 -5.78
CA THR A 189 1.08 5.39 -6.52
C THR A 189 -0.23 4.90 -7.06
N VAL A 190 -1.27 5.71 -6.88
CA VAL A 190 -2.62 5.48 -7.38
C VAL A 190 -2.99 6.61 -8.33
N VAL A 191 -3.33 6.26 -9.55
CA VAL A 191 -3.82 7.18 -10.58
C VAL A 191 -5.31 6.92 -10.77
N ASP A 192 -6.16 7.91 -10.48
CA ASP A 192 -7.60 7.87 -10.80
C ASP A 192 -7.80 8.43 -12.22
N THR A 193 -8.09 7.53 -13.17
CA THR A 193 -8.23 7.87 -14.58
C THR A 193 -9.53 8.62 -14.89
N GLN A 194 -10.53 8.54 -14.01
CA GLN A 194 -11.83 9.17 -14.20
C GLN A 194 -11.83 10.60 -13.63
N ARG A 195 -11.19 10.81 -12.48
CA ARG A 195 -11.01 12.13 -11.86
C ARG A 195 -9.78 12.88 -12.39
N ARG A 196 -8.88 12.19 -13.09
CA ARG A 196 -7.61 12.73 -13.61
C ARG A 196 -6.75 13.31 -12.49
N GLY A 197 -6.58 12.53 -11.44
CA GLY A 197 -5.72 12.87 -10.31
C GLY A 197 -4.87 11.67 -9.94
N ALA A 198 -3.88 11.91 -9.09
CA ALA A 198 -3.10 10.83 -8.52
C ALA A 198 -2.69 11.13 -7.09
N THR A 199 -2.65 10.06 -6.31
CA THR A 199 -2.21 10.03 -4.92
C THR A 199 -0.98 9.13 -4.85
N TRP A 200 0.06 9.56 -4.17
CA TRP A 200 1.19 8.68 -3.87
C TRP A 200 1.46 8.64 -2.37
N CYS A 201 1.94 7.50 -1.93
CA CYS A 201 2.25 7.18 -0.55
C CYS A 201 3.72 6.74 -0.51
N ALA A 202 4.58 7.49 0.16
CA ALA A 202 5.95 7.06 0.42
C ALA A 202 6.00 6.24 1.72
N MET A 203 6.56 5.04 1.65
CA MET A 203 6.63 4.09 2.75
C MET A 203 8.09 3.98 3.24
N GLY A 204 8.30 4.23 4.54
CA GLY A 204 9.59 4.00 5.20
C GLY A 204 10.54 5.20 5.36
N PHE A 205 10.16 6.43 4.99
CA PHE A 205 11.08 7.58 4.99
C PHE A 205 10.72 8.74 5.92
N VAL A 206 9.69 8.59 6.73
CA VAL A 206 9.51 9.52 7.86
C VAL A 206 10.58 9.17 8.90
N PRO A 207 11.38 10.13 9.40
CA PRO A 207 12.38 9.85 10.42
C PRO A 207 11.70 9.11 11.56
N VAL A 208 12.10 7.86 11.73
CA VAL A 208 11.64 6.94 12.77
C VAL A 208 11.62 7.73 14.07
N VAL A 209 10.44 7.86 14.68
CA VAL A 209 10.36 8.20 16.10
C VAL A 209 11.11 7.07 16.78
N SER A 210 12.31 7.37 17.29
CA SER A 210 13.30 6.39 17.78
C SER A 210 12.67 5.13 18.38
N GLY A 211 12.95 3.96 17.80
CA GLY A 211 12.64 2.66 18.40
C GLY A 211 11.46 1.87 17.82
N SER A 212 10.87 2.27 16.67
CA SER A 212 9.88 1.44 15.96
C SER A 212 10.39 0.96 14.59
N ASP A 213 10.28 -0.34 14.33
CA ASP A 213 10.54 -0.93 13.02
C ASP A 213 9.27 -0.79 12.16
N PRO A 214 9.25 0.08 11.13
CA PRO A 214 8.05 0.31 10.33
C PRO A 214 7.67 -0.89 9.46
N TRP A 215 8.62 -1.79 9.22
CA TRP A 215 8.44 -3.02 8.45
C TRP A 215 9.14 -4.20 9.13
N SER A 216 8.38 -5.25 9.42
CA SER A 216 8.95 -6.54 9.81
C SER A 216 8.60 -7.60 8.77
N VAL A 217 9.63 -8.27 8.23
CA VAL A 217 9.44 -9.50 7.46
C VAL A 217 9.13 -10.61 8.45
N ASN A 218 8.15 -11.45 8.13
CA ASN A 218 7.85 -12.61 8.97
C ASN A 218 9.01 -13.63 8.87
N LYS A 219 9.89 -13.62 9.89
CA LYS A 219 11.04 -14.54 10.04
C LYS A 219 10.67 -15.86 10.74
N GLY A 220 9.39 -16.22 10.82
CA GLY A 220 8.93 -17.39 11.56
C GLY A 220 9.21 -17.25 13.07
N GLU A 221 9.75 -18.29 13.70
CA GLU A 221 10.09 -18.29 15.13
C GLU A 221 11.20 -17.28 15.49
N GLY A 222 11.99 -16.83 14.52
CA GLY A 222 13.02 -15.80 14.70
C GLY A 222 12.48 -14.36 14.55
N ALA A 223 11.18 -14.19 14.32
CA ALA A 223 10.57 -12.86 14.23
C ALA A 223 10.38 -12.26 15.64
N TRP A 224 10.92 -11.07 15.87
CA TRP A 224 10.62 -10.31 17.08
C TRP A 224 9.10 -10.00 17.13
N THR A 225 8.43 -10.44 18.19
CA THR A 225 6.97 -10.32 18.36
C THR A 225 6.53 -9.04 19.08
N SER A 226 7.40 -8.03 19.22
CA SER A 226 6.99 -6.68 19.64
C SER A 226 6.28 -5.98 18.49
N GLY A 227 5.06 -6.42 18.20
CA GLY A 227 4.23 -5.88 17.14
C GLY A 227 3.76 -4.47 17.46
N SER A 228 4.53 -3.47 17.05
CA SER A 228 3.96 -2.27 16.42
C SER A 228 4.51 -2.20 15.00
N SER A 229 3.68 -2.55 14.02
CA SER A 229 3.96 -2.20 12.63
C SER A 229 3.62 -0.72 12.48
N ASP A 230 4.46 0.16 13.00
CA ASP A 230 4.27 1.61 12.87
C ASP A 230 4.67 2.02 11.44
N ALA A 231 3.81 1.74 10.47
CA ALA A 231 3.99 2.27 9.12
C ALA A 231 3.71 3.79 9.18
N LEU A 232 4.79 4.56 9.30
CA LEU A 232 4.77 6.00 9.01
C LEU A 232 4.82 6.16 7.48
N PHE A 233 3.83 6.86 6.94
CA PHE A 233 3.76 7.23 5.53
C PHE A 233 3.45 8.72 5.43
N SER A 234 3.95 9.34 4.39
CA SER A 234 3.43 10.62 3.90
C SER A 234 2.56 10.33 2.69
N ILE A 235 1.37 10.93 2.65
CA ILE A 235 0.52 10.92 1.47
C ILE A 235 0.43 12.33 0.94
N GLU A 236 0.80 12.50 -0.33
CA GLU A 236 0.62 13.74 -1.07
C GLU A 236 -0.32 13.46 -2.25
N ALA A 237 -1.36 14.29 -2.37
CA ALA A 237 -2.30 14.26 -3.47
C ALA A 237 -2.02 15.46 -4.39
N GLY A 238 -1.75 15.19 -5.67
CA GLY A 238 -1.67 16.24 -6.69
C GLY A 238 -2.82 16.12 -7.68
N ARG A 239 -3.21 17.26 -8.24
CA ARG A 239 -4.22 17.38 -9.31
C ARG A 239 -3.55 17.61 -10.64
#